data_AF-A0A368FJ25-F1
#
_entry.id   AF-A0A368FJ25-F1
#
_cell.length_a   1.000
_cell.length_b   1.000
_cell.length_c   1.000
_cell.angle_alpha   90.00
_cell.angle_beta   90.00
_cell.angle_gamma   90.00
#
_symmetry.space_group_name_H-M   'P 1'
#
loop_
_entity.id
_entity.type
_entity.pdbx_description
1 polymer ?
#
loop_
_entity_poly.entity_id
_entity_poly.type
_entity_poly.pdbx_seq_one_letter_code
_entity_poly.pdbx_strand_id
1 'polypeptide(L)'
;MVLDALIKIKNEQDPTLTFRRSCREGICGSCSMNIGGENTLACISRIDTNTSKTTKIYPLPHMYVIRHLNPAKAIGEIKALLTGYKTKPAPEPAKF
;
A
#
# COMPACT_ATOMS: atom_id res chain seq x y z
N MET A 1 -2.23 10.36 9.69
CA MET A 1 -1.81 10.19 8.28
C MET A 1 -2.89 9.44 7.52
N VAL A 2 -2.92 9.51 6.19
CA VAL A 2 -3.94 8.83 5.37
C VAL A 2 -3.95 7.31 5.62
N LEU A 3 -2.79 6.70 5.86
CA LEU A 3 -2.70 5.29 6.24
C LEU A 3 -3.48 4.95 7.52
N ASP A 4 -3.50 5.85 8.52
CA ASP A 4 -4.21 5.62 9.78
C ASP A 4 -5.72 5.61 9.54
N ALA A 5 -6.24 6.50 8.69
CA ALA A 5 -7.63 6.49 8.29
C ALA A 5 -8.00 5.20 7.54
N LEU A 6 -7.14 4.73 6.62
CA LEU A 6 -7.37 3.47 5.91
C LEU A 6 -7.40 2.26 6.86
N ILE A 7 -6.52 2.24 7.87
CA ILE A 7 -6.50 1.19 8.90
C ILE A 7 -7.78 1.26 9.76
N LYS A 8 -8.20 2.47 10.16
CA LYS A 8 -9.44 2.66 10.92
C LYS A 8 -10.66 2.16 10.15
N ILE A 9 -10.80 2.53 8.88
CA ILE A 9 -11.89 2.05 8.01
C ILE A 9 -11.85 0.52 7.94
N LYS A 10 -10.68 -0.07 7.69
CA LYS A 10 -10.55 -1.53 7.60
C LYS A 10 -10.97 -2.24 8.89
N ASN A 11 -10.60 -1.69 10.04
CA ASN A 11 -10.83 -2.36 11.32
C ASN A 11 -12.25 -2.16 11.85
N GLU A 12 -12.85 -0.99 11.59
CA GLU A 12 -14.08 -0.57 12.27
C GLU A 12 -15.30 -0.47 11.34
N GLN A 13 -15.11 -0.35 10.02
CA GLN A 13 -16.20 -0.09 9.08
C GLN A 13 -16.31 -1.15 7.98
N ASP A 14 -15.22 -1.48 7.30
CA ASP A 14 -15.19 -2.43 6.20
C ASP A 14 -13.92 -3.30 6.20
N PRO A 15 -13.98 -4.52 6.77
CA PRO A 15 -12.84 -5.43 6.79
C PRO A 15 -12.41 -5.94 5.41
N THR A 16 -13.22 -5.75 4.36
CA THR A 16 -12.88 -6.17 2.99
C THR A 16 -11.91 -5.22 2.28
N LEU A 17 -11.81 -3.97 2.75
CA LEU A 17 -10.85 -2.98 2.24
C LEU A 17 -9.42 -3.53 2.29
N THR A 18 -8.72 -3.51 1.16
CA THR A 18 -7.40 -4.15 1.02
C THR A 18 -6.38 -3.17 0.46
N PHE A 19 -5.23 -3.05 1.13
CA PHE A 19 -4.10 -2.20 0.75
C PHE A 19 -2.81 -2.76 1.35
N ARG A 20 -1.65 -2.34 0.81
CA ARG A 20 -0.32 -2.77 1.28
C ARG A 20 0.23 -1.77 2.29
N ARG A 21 0.86 -2.29 3.35
CA ARG A 21 1.52 -1.50 4.42
C ARG A 21 2.53 -2.36 5.18
N SER A 22 3.63 -1.75 5.62
CA SER A 22 4.66 -2.37 6.46
C SER A 22 5.30 -1.36 7.44
N CYS A 23 6.32 -0.58 7.04
CA CYS A 23 7.14 0.24 7.95
C CYS A 23 6.42 1.41 8.65
N ARG A 24 5.39 1.99 8.02
CA ARG A 24 4.67 3.20 8.49
C ARG A 24 5.50 4.49 8.63
N GLU A 25 6.77 4.49 8.23
CA GLU A 25 7.68 5.65 8.35
C GLU A 25 8.27 6.10 7.01
N GLY A 26 7.71 5.62 5.89
CA GLY A 26 8.07 6.07 4.54
C GLY A 26 9.24 5.35 3.88
N ILE A 27 9.91 4.41 4.57
CA ILE A 27 11.13 3.78 4.03
C ILE A 27 10.86 2.63 3.04
N CYS A 28 9.82 1.83 3.26
CA CYS A 28 9.62 0.58 2.49
C CYS A 28 8.84 0.73 1.17
N GLY A 29 8.26 1.91 0.90
CA GLY A 29 7.42 2.15 -0.29
C GLY A 29 6.11 1.34 -0.40
N SER A 30 5.78 0.48 0.57
CA SER A 30 4.66 -0.47 0.45
C SER A 30 3.28 0.16 0.36
N CYS A 31 3.09 1.37 0.90
CA CYS A 31 1.80 2.08 0.91
C CYS A 31 1.69 3.17 -0.16
N SER A 32 2.38 2.98 -1.30
CA SER A 32 2.30 3.86 -2.46
C SER A 32 0.91 3.77 -3.10
N MET A 33 0.25 4.92 -3.27
CA MET A 33 -1.06 5.05 -3.90
C MET A 33 -1.28 6.49 -4.40
N ASN A 34 -2.31 6.72 -5.19
CA ASN A 34 -2.69 8.06 -5.61
C ASN A 34 -3.68 8.65 -4.59
N ILE A 35 -3.33 9.78 -3.97
CA ILE A 35 -4.12 10.46 -2.95
C ILE A 35 -4.38 11.88 -3.44
N GLY A 36 -5.64 12.22 -3.67
CA GLY A 36 -6.02 13.57 -4.12
C GLY A 36 -5.46 13.95 -5.50
N GLY A 37 -5.11 12.97 -6.34
CA GLY A 37 -4.48 13.20 -7.64
C GLY A 37 -2.95 13.06 -7.65
N GLU A 38 -2.30 12.99 -6.49
CA GLU A 38 -0.85 12.89 -6.37
C GLU A 38 -0.41 11.47 -5.97
N ASN A 39 0.63 10.94 -6.62
CA ASN A 39 1.23 9.67 -6.23
C ASN A 39 2.14 9.87 -5.02
N THR A 40 1.76 9.29 -3.88
CA THR A 40 2.49 9.49 -2.62
C THR A 40 2.40 8.26 -1.72
N LEU A 41 3.07 8.32 -0.56
CA LEU A 41 3.04 7.28 0.46
C LEU A 41 1.98 7.61 1.52
N ALA A 42 0.98 6.75 1.66
CA ALA A 42 -0.12 7.00 2.59
C ALA A 42 0.33 7.17 4.06
N CYS A 43 1.46 6.58 4.46
CA CYS A 43 1.98 6.67 5.82
C CYS A 43 2.62 8.02 6.18
N ILE A 44 2.96 8.85 5.19
CA ILE A 44 3.51 10.20 5.42
C ILE A 44 2.64 11.29 4.80
N SER A 45 1.59 10.90 4.06
CA SER A 45 0.57 11.82 3.56
C SER A 45 -0.37 12.23 4.69
N ARG A 46 -0.47 13.54 4.94
CA ARG A 46 -1.39 14.11 5.94
C ARG A 46 -2.82 14.06 5.43
N ILE A 47 -3.76 13.84 6.34
CA ILE A 47 -5.19 13.96 6.03
C ILE A 47 -5.52 15.45 5.91
N ASP A 48 -6.22 15.84 4.85
CA ASP A 48 -6.77 17.19 4.72
C ASP A 48 -7.79 17.43 5.85
N THR A 49 -7.58 18.49 6.64
CA THR A 49 -8.48 18.85 7.75
C THR A 49 -9.74 19.55 7.27
N ASN A 50 -9.81 19.96 6.01
CA ASN A 50 -11.01 20.55 5.43
C ASN A 50 -12.07 19.47 5.13
N THR A 51 -13.02 19.32 6.04
CA THR A 51 -14.12 18.35 5.95
C THR A 51 -15.10 18.60 4.80
N SER A 52 -15.08 19.79 4.19
CA SER A 52 -15.91 20.09 3.01
C SER A 52 -15.37 19.44 1.74
N LYS A 53 -14.12 18.94 1.75
CA LYS A 53 -13.49 18.29 0.60
C LYS A 53 -13.38 16.79 0.81
N THR A 54 -13.87 16.02 -0.15
CA THR A 54 -13.66 14.56 -0.18
C THR A 54 -12.30 14.23 -0.78
N THR A 55 -11.43 13.60 0.00
CA THR A 55 -10.16 13.08 -0.51
C THR A 55 -10.40 11.78 -1.28
N LYS A 56 -10.07 11.77 -2.58
CA LYS A 56 -10.17 10.57 -3.42
C LYS A 56 -8.86 9.78 -3.33
N ILE A 57 -8.96 8.46 -3.21
CA ILE A 57 -7.81 7.56 -3.12
C ILE A 57 -7.95 6.51 -4.21
N TYR A 58 -6.91 6.37 -5.03
CA TYR A 58 -6.83 5.39 -6.11
C TYR A 58 -5.55 4.55 -5.99
N PRO A 59 -5.50 3.35 -6.61
CA PRO A 59 -4.25 2.65 -6.82
C PRO A 59 -3.26 3.49 -7.64
N LEU A 60 -2.00 3.07 -7.68
CA LEU A 60 -1.03 3.71 -8.57
C LEU A 60 -1.52 3.65 -10.03
N PRO A 61 -1.43 4.76 -10.79
CA PRO A 61 -1.83 4.80 -12.18
C PRO A 61 -1.08 3.77 -13.02
N HIS A 62 -1.74 3.24 -14.07
CA HIS A 62 -1.18 2.28 -15.02
C HIS A 62 -0.64 0.97 -14.42
N MET A 63 -1.05 0.60 -13.20
CA MET A 63 -0.73 -0.71 -12.60
C MET A 63 -1.93 -1.66 -12.64
N TYR A 64 -1.66 -2.95 -12.83
CA TYR A 64 -2.67 -3.99 -12.64
C TYR A 64 -3.06 -4.10 -11.17
N VAL A 65 -4.34 -3.80 -10.89
CA VAL A 65 -4.92 -3.86 -9.55
C VAL A 65 -5.40 -5.27 -9.27
N ILE A 66 -4.88 -5.93 -8.23
CA ILE A 66 -5.42 -7.24 -7.81
C ILE A 66 -6.77 -7.05 -7.11
N ARG A 67 -6.81 -6.14 -6.13
CA ARG A 67 -7.97 -5.90 -5.27
C ARG A 67 -7.86 -4.52 -4.60
N HIS A 68 -8.90 -3.70 -4.69
CA HIS A 68 -8.97 -2.37 -4.08
C HIS A 68 -7.72 -1.53 -4.36
N LEU A 69 -6.94 -1.17 -3.34
CA LEU A 69 -5.74 -0.33 -3.46
C LEU A 69 -4.43 -1.14 -3.53
N ASN A 70 -4.51 -2.43 -3.84
CA ASN A 70 -3.37 -3.34 -3.77
C ASN A 70 -2.81 -3.71 -5.16
N PRO A 71 -1.65 -3.13 -5.56
CA PRO A 71 -0.93 -3.52 -6.77
C PRO A 71 0.06 -4.68 -6.53
N ALA A 72 -0.19 -5.58 -5.57
CA ALA A 72 0.78 -6.60 -5.15
C ALA A 72 1.32 -7.48 -6.29
N LYS A 73 0.55 -7.67 -7.38
CA LYS A 73 0.96 -8.49 -8.53
C LYS A 73 2.05 -7.75 -9.29
N ALA A 74 1.82 -6.48 -9.61
CA ALA A 74 2.82 -5.62 -10.24
C ALA A 74 4.10 -5.52 -9.39
N ILE A 75 3.99 -5.36 -8.06
CA ILE A 75 5.18 -5.33 -7.18
C ILE A 75 5.93 -6.67 -7.19
N GLY A 76 5.19 -7.79 -7.17
CA GLY A 76 5.78 -9.13 -7.24
C GLY A 76 6.51 -9.38 -8.56
N GLU A 77 5.88 -9.00 -9.69
CA GLU A 77 6.44 -9.12 -11.04
C GLU A 77 7.70 -8.26 -11.19
N ILE A 78 7.66 -6.98 -10.78
CA ILE A 78 8.83 -6.09 -10.82
C ILE A 78 9.97 -6.65 -9.96
N LYS A 79 9.67 -7.14 -8.74
CA LYS A 79 10.69 -7.72 -7.88
C LYS A 79 11.30 -8.99 -8.50
N ALA A 80 10.49 -9.85 -9.11
CA ALA A 80 10.97 -11.04 -9.79
C ALA A 80 11.88 -10.67 -10.99
N LEU A 81 11.51 -9.65 -11.76
CA LEU A 81 12.31 -9.12 -12.86
C LEU A 81 13.66 -8.54 -12.38
N LEU A 82 13.64 -7.73 -11.33
CA LEU A 82 14.84 -7.05 -10.83
C LEU A 82 15.80 -7.97 -10.08
N THR A 83 15.27 -8.97 -9.36
CA THR A 83 16.07 -9.80 -8.45
C THR A 83 16.30 -11.22 -8.95
N GLY A 84 15.62 -11.65 -10.01
CA GLY A 84 15.63 -13.04 -10.50
C GLY A 84 14.87 -14.03 -9.62
N TYR A 85 14.46 -13.65 -8.40
CA TYR A 85 13.71 -14.51 -7.48
C TYR A 85 12.22 -14.54 -7.85
N LYS A 86 11.81 -15.61 -8.56
CA LYS A 86 10.39 -15.85 -8.92
C LYS A 86 9.52 -16.22 -7.72
N THR A 87 10.12 -16.80 -6.68
CA THR A 87 9.43 -17.22 -5.46
C THR A 87 10.24 -16.81 -4.24
N LYS A 88 9.56 -16.56 -3.12
CA LYS A 88 10.23 -16.33 -1.84
C LYS A 88 10.93 -17.64 -1.43
N PRO A 89 12.25 -17.66 -1.21
CA PRO A 89 12.92 -18.85 -0.72
C PRO A 89 12.36 -19.24 0.66
N ALA A 90 12.40 -20.54 0.97
CA ALA A 90 11.98 -21.02 2.28
C ALA A 90 12.79 -20.29 3.36
N PRO A 91 12.17 -19.89 4.49
CA PRO A 91 12.93 -19.34 5.60
C PRO A 91 13.94 -20.38 6.07
N GLU A 92 15.20 -19.98 6.22
CA GLU A 92 16.18 -20.86 6.88
C GLU A 92 15.72 -21.10 8.33
N PRO A 93 15.82 -22.35 8.83
CA PRO A 93 15.52 -22.63 10.22
C PRO A 93 16.42 -21.77 11.11
N ALA A 94 15.82 -21.18 12.15
CA ALA A 94 16.57 -20.43 13.13
C ALA A 94 17.65 -21.33 13.73
N LYS A 95 18.91 -20.94 13.58
CA LYS A 95 20.04 -21.57 14.28
C LYS A 95 19.95 -21.08 15.72
N PHE A 96 19.31 -21.87 16.58
CA PHE A 96 19.39 -21.71 18.04
C PHE A 96 20.72 -22.30 18.53
#